data_AF-A0A7J3HPN5-F1
#
_entry.id   AF-A0A7J3HPN5-F1
#
_cell.length_a   1.000
_cell.length_b   1.000
_cell.length_c   1.000
_cell.angle_alpha   90.00
_cell.angle_beta   90.00
_cell.angle_gamma   90.00
#
_symmetry.space_group_name_H-M   'P 1'
#
loop_
_entity.id
_entity.type
_entity.pdbx_description
1 polymer ?
#
loop_
_entity_poly.entity_id
_entity_poly.type
_entity_poly.pdbx_seq_one_letter_code
_entity_poly.pdbx_strand_id
1 'polypeptide(L)'
;MALVEEAYKVIDHIKFGILSPQEIRRLSVVEIQTADTYDEDGAAIPSGLMDSRLGVLEPGQRCKTCSNTSVNCPGHFGRIELAVPVIHVEFAEIIYNLLQVICRNCGRILLPEKTTKSLRARMERLKKMLGNVPSLFYSRVFEEAKKNHECPWCGTKQYKIEFTKPTIFHEYTEEGGSQRLSASMIRERFE
;
A
#
# COMPACT_ATOMS: atom_id res chain seq x y z
N MET A 1 -34.49 -34.47 2.12
CA MET A 1 -34.68 -33.07 1.66
C MET A 1 -33.60 -32.24 2.31
N ALA A 2 -32.56 -31.87 1.56
CA ALA A 2 -31.56 -30.92 2.05
C ALA A 2 -32.24 -29.55 2.18
N LEU A 3 -32.28 -29.01 3.39
CA LEU A 3 -32.72 -27.64 3.64
C LEU A 3 -31.75 -26.73 2.90
N VAL A 4 -32.23 -26.07 1.85
CA VAL A 4 -31.47 -25.02 1.16
C VAL A 4 -31.43 -23.85 2.12
N GLU A 5 -30.27 -23.61 2.71
CA GLU A 5 -30.01 -22.45 3.56
C GLU A 5 -30.17 -21.18 2.69
N GLU A 6 -31.31 -20.51 2.78
CA GLU A 6 -31.52 -19.24 2.11
C GLU A 6 -30.60 -18.18 2.74
N ALA A 7 -29.68 -17.65 1.93
CA ALA A 7 -28.72 -16.66 2.39
C ALA A 7 -29.44 -15.36 2.79
N TYR A 8 -29.33 -14.97 4.07
CA TYR A 8 -29.95 -13.75 4.61
C TYR A 8 -29.40 -12.44 3.98
N LYS A 9 -28.18 -12.47 3.46
CA LYS A 9 -27.55 -11.37 2.72
C LYS A 9 -26.78 -11.92 1.52
N VAL A 10 -26.80 -11.14 0.44
CA VAL A 10 -26.05 -11.41 -0.79
C VAL A 10 -25.05 -10.28 -1.00
N ILE A 11 -23.85 -10.62 -1.47
CA ILE A 11 -22.79 -9.65 -1.77
C ILE A 11 -23.16 -8.92 -3.06
N ASP A 12 -23.33 -7.60 -2.99
CA ASP A 12 -23.64 -6.76 -4.14
C ASP A 12 -22.38 -6.43 -4.97
N HIS A 13 -21.31 -5.98 -4.31
CA HIS A 13 -20.03 -5.65 -4.98
C HIS A 13 -18.84 -5.70 -4.03
N ILE A 14 -17.63 -5.78 -4.60
CA ILE A 14 -16.34 -5.76 -3.88
C ILE A 14 -15.56 -4.52 -4.33
N LYS A 15 -15.11 -3.70 -3.37
CA LYS A 15 -14.26 -2.53 -3.64
C LYS A 15 -12.82 -2.87 -3.29
N PHE A 16 -11.95 -2.88 -4.29
CA PHE A 16 -10.52 -3.06 -4.09
C PHE A 16 -9.86 -1.74 -3.67
N GLY A 17 -8.79 -1.86 -2.89
CA GLY A 17 -8.01 -0.74 -2.39
C GLY A 17 -6.70 -1.22 -1.78
N ILE A 18 -5.95 -0.29 -1.19
CA ILE A 18 -4.74 -0.59 -0.43
C ILE A 18 -5.08 -0.47 1.04
N LEU A 19 -4.70 -1.46 1.84
CA LEU A 19 -4.91 -1.42 3.29
C LEU A 19 -3.99 -0.38 3.92
N SER A 20 -4.57 0.58 4.64
CA SER A 20 -3.79 1.54 5.41
C SER A 20 -3.14 0.89 6.64
N PRO A 21 -2.00 1.42 7.14
CA PRO A 21 -1.40 0.92 8.38
C PRO A 21 -2.37 0.95 9.57
N GLN A 22 -3.29 1.93 9.61
CA GLN A 22 -4.31 2.02 10.66
C GLN A 22 -5.35 0.89 10.56
N GLU A 23 -5.78 0.53 9.35
CA GLU A 23 -6.70 -0.59 9.14
C GLU A 23 -6.05 -1.92 9.50
N ILE A 24 -4.80 -2.16 9.08
CA ILE A 24 -4.05 -3.37 9.44
C ILE A 24 -3.99 -3.50 10.98
N ARG A 25 -3.61 -2.42 11.69
CA ARG A 25 -3.57 -2.46 13.16
C ARG A 25 -4.92 -2.75 13.82
N ARG A 26 -6.02 -2.27 13.23
CA ARG A 26 -7.39 -2.52 13.74
C ARG A 26 -7.89 -3.93 13.45
N LEU A 27 -7.54 -4.50 12.30
CA LEU A 27 -7.94 -5.85 11.90
C LEU A 27 -7.14 -6.94 12.64
N SER A 28 -5.91 -6.62 13.06
CA SER A 28 -5.04 -7.59 13.73
C SER A 28 -5.34 -7.73 15.22
N VAL A 29 -5.47 -8.98 15.68
CA VAL A 29 -5.76 -9.32 17.08
C VAL A 29 -4.51 -9.41 17.96
N VAL A 30 -3.35 -9.56 17.33
CA VAL A 30 -2.05 -9.68 17.99
C VAL A 30 -0.95 -9.07 17.14
N GLU A 31 0.04 -8.51 17.83
CA GLU A 31 1.32 -8.14 17.25
C GLU A 31 2.34 -9.26 17.49
N ILE A 32 2.94 -9.74 16.41
CA ILE A 32 3.94 -10.81 16.44
C ILE A 32 5.30 -10.18 16.70
N GLN A 33 5.98 -10.70 17.71
CA GLN A 33 7.24 -10.16 18.22
C GLN A 33 8.39 -11.16 18.13
N THR A 34 8.10 -12.46 18.16
CA THR A 34 9.11 -13.51 17.98
C THR A 34 8.82 -14.35 16.74
N ALA A 35 9.87 -14.85 16.12
CA ALA A 35 9.82 -15.81 15.02
C ALA A 35 9.60 -17.25 15.50
N ASP A 36 9.75 -17.51 16.80
CA ASP A 36 9.59 -18.85 17.37
C ASP A 36 8.12 -19.28 17.37
N THR A 37 7.91 -20.58 17.20
CA THR A 37 6.57 -21.19 17.08
C THR A 37 6.13 -21.84 18.39
N TYR A 38 6.95 -22.74 18.93
CA TYR A 38 6.68 -23.51 20.14
C TYR A 38 7.84 -23.41 21.13
N ASP A 39 7.54 -23.46 22.43
CA ASP A 39 8.54 -23.53 23.49
C ASP A 39 9.10 -24.95 23.67
N GLU A 40 10.01 -25.12 24.63
CA GLU A 40 10.66 -26.40 24.94
C GLU A 40 9.66 -27.50 25.36
N ASP A 41 8.51 -27.10 25.88
CA ASP A 41 7.42 -28.00 26.30
C ASP A 41 6.44 -28.32 25.16
N GLY A 42 6.67 -27.74 23.96
CA GLY A 42 5.83 -27.91 22.78
C GLY A 42 4.55 -27.07 22.79
N ALA A 43 4.43 -26.11 23.72
CA ALA A 43 3.31 -25.19 23.79
C ALA A 43 3.54 -23.97 22.88
N ALA A 44 2.46 -23.41 22.34
CA ALA A 44 2.54 -22.26 21.45
C ALA A 44 2.99 -21.00 22.20
N ILE A 45 4.01 -20.32 21.67
CA ILE A 45 4.59 -19.13 22.30
C ILE A 45 3.64 -17.93 22.15
N PRO A 46 3.31 -17.22 23.26
CA PRO A 46 2.56 -15.97 23.19
C PRO A 46 3.30 -14.91 22.35
N SER A 47 2.57 -14.22 21.47
CA SER A 47 3.13 -13.25 20.50
C SER A 47 4.15 -13.85 19.52
N GLY A 48 4.20 -15.18 19.39
CA GLY A 48 4.93 -15.90 18.36
C GLY A 48 4.05 -16.23 17.14
N LEU A 49 4.62 -16.93 16.16
CA LEU A 49 3.93 -17.22 14.90
C LEU A 49 2.71 -18.16 15.05
N MET A 50 2.69 -18.96 16.13
CA MET A 50 1.60 -19.90 16.42
C MET A 50 0.69 -19.41 17.56
N ASP A 51 0.64 -18.11 17.85
CA ASP A 51 -0.19 -17.57 18.93
C ASP A 51 -1.67 -18.02 18.79
N SER A 52 -2.18 -18.67 19.83
CA SER A 52 -3.56 -19.18 19.93
C SER A 52 -4.69 -18.16 19.67
N ARG A 53 -4.38 -16.85 19.65
CA ARG A 53 -5.30 -15.78 19.22
C ARG A 53 -5.50 -15.74 17.71
N LEU A 54 -4.53 -16.19 16.91
CA LEU A 54 -4.61 -16.25 15.45
C LEU A 54 -5.54 -17.36 14.95
N GLY A 55 -5.75 -18.38 15.79
CA GLY A 55 -6.54 -19.55 15.49
C GLY A 55 -6.00 -20.76 16.25
N VAL A 56 -6.67 -21.90 16.08
CA VAL A 56 -6.23 -23.19 16.63
C VAL A 56 -6.34 -24.26 15.56
N LEU A 57 -5.37 -25.15 15.50
CA LEU A 57 -5.33 -26.28 14.56
C LEU A 57 -5.75 -27.58 15.24
N GLU A 58 -5.32 -27.77 16.50
CA GLU A 58 -5.51 -29.02 17.22
C GLU A 58 -6.98 -29.26 17.65
N PRO A 59 -7.52 -30.46 17.43
CA PRO A 59 -8.82 -30.86 17.96
C PRO A 59 -8.87 -30.73 19.48
N GLY A 60 -9.90 -30.09 20.01
CA GLY A 60 -10.09 -29.89 21.46
C GLY A 60 -9.48 -28.59 22.01
N GLN A 61 -8.57 -27.94 21.27
CA GLN A 61 -8.16 -26.58 21.60
C GLN A 61 -9.22 -25.57 21.18
N ARG A 62 -9.29 -24.46 21.93
CA ARG A 62 -10.21 -23.35 21.65
C ARG A 62 -9.42 -22.09 21.34
N CYS A 63 -9.82 -21.37 20.30
CA CYS A 63 -9.18 -20.11 19.93
C CYS A 63 -9.38 -19.06 21.03
N LYS A 64 -8.31 -18.35 21.41
CA LYS A 64 -8.40 -17.30 22.44
C LYS A 64 -9.14 -16.04 21.99
N THR A 65 -9.41 -15.89 20.69
CA THR A 65 -10.13 -14.73 20.13
C THR A 65 -11.63 -15.01 19.99
N CYS A 66 -12.01 -16.10 19.31
CA CYS A 66 -13.43 -16.40 19.05
C CYS A 66 -14.00 -17.53 19.92
N SER A 67 -13.19 -18.22 20.73
CA SER A 67 -13.59 -19.37 21.57
C SER A 67 -14.12 -20.60 20.83
N ASN A 68 -14.13 -20.58 19.50
CA ASN A 68 -14.48 -21.72 18.66
C ASN A 68 -13.35 -22.78 18.64
N THR A 69 -13.73 -24.01 18.31
CA THR A 69 -12.79 -25.09 17.98
C THR A 69 -12.22 -24.90 16.57
N SER A 70 -11.19 -25.68 16.22
CA SER A 70 -10.52 -25.59 14.91
C SER A 70 -11.46 -25.67 13.71
N VAL A 71 -12.54 -26.47 13.79
CA VAL A 71 -13.53 -26.63 12.72
C VAL A 71 -14.33 -25.35 12.44
N ASN A 72 -14.65 -24.57 13.46
CA ASN A 72 -15.52 -23.39 13.37
C ASN A 72 -14.75 -22.07 13.51
N CYS A 73 -13.42 -22.13 13.59
CA CYS A 73 -12.57 -20.96 13.72
C CYS A 73 -12.22 -20.43 12.32
N PRO A 74 -12.66 -19.22 11.94
CA PRO A 74 -12.39 -18.66 10.61
C PRO A 74 -10.93 -18.18 10.43
N GLY A 75 -10.16 -18.14 11.52
CA GLY A 75 -8.83 -17.53 11.57
C GLY A 75 -8.89 -16.04 11.88
N HIS A 76 -7.80 -15.52 12.43
CA HIS A 76 -7.69 -14.13 12.86
C HIS A 76 -6.34 -13.55 12.42
N PHE A 77 -6.36 -12.33 11.90
CA PHE A 77 -5.14 -11.68 11.42
C PHE A 77 -4.21 -11.29 12.58
N GLY A 78 -2.91 -11.51 12.39
CA GLY A 78 -1.86 -10.87 13.17
C GLY A 78 -1.27 -9.68 12.42
N ARG A 79 -0.30 -9.00 13.03
CA ARG A 79 0.57 -8.04 12.34
C ARG A 79 2.00 -8.14 12.84
N ILE A 80 2.93 -7.70 12.00
CA ILE A 80 4.31 -7.40 12.38
C ILE A 80 4.50 -5.91 12.15
N GLU A 81 4.95 -5.19 13.18
CA GLU A 81 5.29 -3.78 13.06
C GLU A 81 6.70 -3.66 12.46
N LEU A 82 6.79 -3.13 11.24
CA LEU A 82 8.07 -2.98 10.55
C LEU A 82 8.84 -1.79 11.12
N ALA A 83 10.10 -2.00 11.51
CA ALA A 83 10.95 -0.94 12.06
C ALA A 83 11.24 0.19 11.06
N VAL A 84 11.24 -0.12 9.76
CA VAL A 84 11.43 0.84 8.67
C VAL A 84 10.44 0.54 7.54
N PRO A 85 10.04 1.55 6.74
CA PRO A 85 9.19 1.31 5.58
C PRO A 85 9.90 0.42 4.56
N VAL A 86 9.11 -0.43 3.90
CA VAL A 86 9.57 -1.33 2.84
C VAL A 86 8.74 -1.06 1.59
N ILE A 87 9.42 -0.99 0.44
CA ILE A 87 8.75 -0.80 -0.84
C ILE A 87 8.08 -2.12 -1.24
N HIS A 88 6.78 -2.07 -1.48
CA HIS A 88 6.05 -3.20 -2.03
C HIS A 88 6.44 -3.40 -3.49
N VAL A 89 7.00 -4.57 -3.83
CA VAL A 89 7.61 -4.85 -5.14
C VAL A 89 6.63 -4.61 -6.30
N GLU A 90 5.36 -5.01 -6.14
CA GLU A 90 4.32 -4.81 -7.16
C GLU A 90 4.09 -3.34 -7.51
N PHE A 91 4.31 -2.43 -6.56
CA PHE A 91 4.10 -1.00 -6.76
C PHE A 91 5.38 -0.25 -7.13
N ALA A 92 6.54 -0.93 -7.25
CA ALA A 92 7.82 -0.29 -7.51
C ALA A 92 7.82 0.52 -8.82
N GLU A 93 7.25 -0.02 -9.90
CA GLU A 93 7.14 0.70 -11.18
C GLU A 93 6.17 1.90 -11.10
N ILE A 94 5.08 1.76 -10.34
CA ILE A 94 4.11 2.84 -10.12
C ILE A 94 4.76 3.96 -9.31
N ILE A 95 5.49 3.62 -8.24
CA ILE A 95 6.25 4.56 -7.42
C ILE A 95 7.29 5.29 -8.28
N TYR A 96 8.04 4.58 -9.13
CA TYR A 96 9.00 5.20 -10.06
C TYR A 96 8.35 6.23 -10.97
N ASN A 97 7.19 5.91 -11.55
CA ASN A 97 6.45 6.84 -12.39
C ASN A 97 5.99 8.06 -11.58
N LEU A 98 5.40 7.86 -10.40
CA LEU A 98 4.96 8.98 -9.56
C LEU A 98 6.11 9.91 -9.16
N LEU A 99 7.26 9.35 -8.75
CA LEU A 99 8.45 10.13 -8.37
C LEU A 99 8.98 11.04 -9.48
N GLN A 100 8.73 10.73 -10.76
CA GLN A 100 9.15 11.57 -11.90
C GLN A 100 8.23 12.79 -12.12
N VAL A 101 7.02 12.78 -11.57
CA VAL A 101 5.99 13.81 -11.84
C VAL A 101 5.54 14.57 -10.59
N ILE A 102 6.06 14.23 -9.42
CA ILE A 102 5.86 14.98 -8.18
C ILE A 102 7.11 15.77 -7.81
N CYS A 103 6.91 16.87 -7.09
CA CYS A 103 8.00 17.65 -6.56
C CYS A 103 8.69 16.93 -5.40
N ARG A 104 10.01 16.79 -5.47
CA ARG A 104 10.83 16.19 -4.40
C ARG A 104 10.77 16.89 -3.03
N ASN A 105 10.24 18.12 -2.96
CA ASN A 105 10.18 18.92 -1.74
C ASN A 105 8.75 19.14 -1.24
N CYS A 106 7.81 19.53 -2.11
CA CYS A 106 6.44 19.84 -1.70
C CYS A 106 5.41 18.74 -1.98
N GLY A 107 5.81 17.60 -2.59
CA GLY A 107 4.92 16.48 -2.92
C GLY A 107 3.86 16.76 -4.00
N ARG A 108 3.71 18.01 -4.46
CA ARG A 108 2.72 18.39 -5.48
C ARG A 108 3.14 17.93 -6.86
N ILE A 109 2.16 17.59 -7.69
CA ILE A 109 2.36 17.32 -9.12
C ILE A 109 3.03 18.53 -9.80
N LEU A 110 3.97 18.25 -10.70
CA LEU A 110 4.73 19.23 -11.49
C LEU A 110 3.87 19.83 -12.60
N LEU A 111 2.70 20.35 -12.26
CA LEU A 111 1.80 21.06 -13.16
C LEU A 111 1.34 22.37 -12.49
N PRO A 112 1.22 23.47 -13.25
CA PRO A 112 0.69 24.72 -12.74
C PRO A 112 -0.76 24.58 -12.29
N GLU A 113 -1.18 25.39 -11.32
CA GLU A 113 -2.53 25.34 -10.73
C GLU A 113 -3.66 25.44 -11.78
N LYS A 114 -3.50 26.34 -12.76
CA LYS A 114 -4.47 26.51 -13.86
C LYS A 114 -4.67 25.21 -14.64
N THR A 115 -3.58 24.54 -14.98
CA THR A 115 -3.59 23.25 -15.70
C THR A 115 -4.19 22.15 -14.83
N THR A 116 -3.80 22.05 -13.56
CA THR A 116 -4.35 21.05 -12.63
C THR A 116 -5.87 21.19 -12.47
N LYS A 117 -6.39 22.42 -12.35
CA LYS A 117 -7.84 22.69 -12.26
C LYS A 117 -8.57 22.25 -13.53
N SER A 118 -8.03 22.57 -14.71
CA SER A 118 -8.60 22.16 -16.01
C SER A 118 -8.62 20.63 -16.18
N LEU A 119 -7.50 19.97 -15.87
CA LEU A 119 -7.39 18.52 -15.95
C LEU A 119 -8.36 17.81 -15.00
N ARG A 120 -8.51 18.32 -13.77
CA ARG A 120 -9.48 17.77 -12.80
C ARG A 120 -10.91 17.87 -13.32
N ALA A 121 -11.31 19.01 -13.88
CA ALA A 121 -12.64 19.18 -14.48
C ALA A 121 -12.87 18.22 -15.66
N ARG A 122 -11.84 18.03 -16.50
CA ARG A 122 -11.88 17.08 -17.63
C ARG A 122 -11.99 15.63 -17.14
N MET A 123 -11.26 15.26 -16.08
CA MET A 123 -11.30 13.93 -15.47
C MET A 123 -12.70 13.61 -14.96
N GLU A 124 -13.34 14.54 -14.24
CA GLU A 124 -14.72 14.35 -13.74
C GLU A 124 -15.73 14.21 -14.87
N ARG A 125 -15.58 14.99 -15.95
CA ARG A 125 -16.43 14.86 -17.13
C ARG A 125 -16.29 13.47 -17.77
N LEU A 126 -15.06 12.97 -17.95
CA LEU A 126 -14.81 11.65 -18.53
C LEU A 126 -15.41 10.54 -17.65
N LYS A 127 -15.21 10.62 -16.33
CA LYS A 127 -15.75 9.65 -15.38
C LYS A 127 -17.29 9.58 -15.43
N LYS A 128 -17.97 10.73 -15.54
CA LYS A 128 -19.43 10.79 -15.69
C LYS A 128 -19.93 10.21 -17.02
N MET A 129 -19.19 10.42 -18.11
CA MET A 129 -19.59 9.98 -19.44
C MET A 129 -19.32 8.50 -19.71
N LEU A 130 -18.19 7.98 -19.22
CA LEU A 130 -17.69 6.63 -19.55
C LEU A 130 -17.75 5.66 -18.38
N GLY A 131 -18.11 6.11 -17.17
CA GLY A 131 -18.04 5.33 -15.93
C GLY A 131 -16.61 5.20 -15.36
N ASN A 132 -15.58 5.27 -16.21
CA ASN A 132 -14.18 5.28 -15.83
C ASN A 132 -13.38 6.36 -16.59
N VAL A 133 -12.14 6.58 -16.16
CA VAL A 133 -11.20 7.47 -16.86
C VAL A 133 -10.26 6.61 -17.70
N PRO A 134 -10.19 6.80 -19.03
CA PRO A 134 -9.29 6.02 -19.88
C PRO A 134 -7.82 6.15 -19.47
N SER A 135 -7.05 5.06 -19.55
CA SER A 135 -5.60 5.06 -19.26
C SER A 135 -4.84 6.13 -20.05
N LEU A 136 -5.24 6.35 -21.31
CA LEU A 136 -4.66 7.36 -22.19
C LEU A 136 -4.71 8.80 -21.60
N PHE A 137 -5.71 9.10 -20.77
CA PHE A 137 -5.79 10.38 -20.07
C PHE A 137 -4.64 10.51 -19.07
N TYR A 138 -4.41 9.49 -18.24
CA TYR A 138 -3.32 9.49 -17.26
C TYR A 138 -1.95 9.54 -17.93
N SER A 139 -1.75 8.80 -19.03
CA SER A 139 -0.50 8.86 -19.79
C SER A 139 -0.22 10.27 -20.33
N ARG A 140 -1.23 10.97 -20.83
CA ARG A 140 -1.05 12.36 -21.32
C ARG A 140 -0.69 13.32 -20.19
N VAL A 141 -1.36 13.21 -19.04
CA VAL A 141 -1.06 14.03 -17.86
C VAL A 141 0.35 13.76 -17.34
N PHE A 142 0.76 12.49 -17.36
CA PHE A 142 2.11 12.08 -16.99
C PHE A 142 3.18 12.71 -17.90
N GLU A 143 3.03 12.60 -19.22
CA GLU A 143 3.95 13.19 -20.18
C GLU A 143 4.00 14.72 -20.11
N GLU A 144 2.89 15.38 -19.76
CA GLU A 144 2.85 16.83 -19.56
C GLU A 144 3.59 17.25 -18.28
N ALA A 145 3.38 16.52 -17.17
CA ALA A 145 4.02 16.81 -15.90
C ALA A 145 5.54 16.56 -15.94
N LYS A 146 5.97 15.48 -16.60
CA LYS A 146 7.37 15.05 -16.70
C LYS A 146 8.28 16.05 -17.42
N LYS A 147 7.72 16.94 -18.26
CA LYS A 147 8.47 17.99 -18.97
C LYS A 147 8.97 19.11 -18.06
N ASN A 148 8.37 19.26 -16.87
CA ASN A 148 8.69 20.36 -15.97
C ASN A 148 9.85 19.97 -15.05
N HIS A 149 11.02 20.57 -15.27
CA HIS A 149 12.23 20.35 -14.46
C HIS A 149 12.33 21.27 -13.24
N GLU A 150 11.38 22.19 -13.07
CA GLU A 150 11.26 23.08 -11.92
C GLU A 150 9.82 23.05 -11.42
N CYS A 151 9.66 23.00 -10.10
CA CYS A 151 8.33 22.93 -9.51
C CYS A 151 7.60 24.28 -9.63
N PRO A 152 6.41 24.34 -10.25
CA PRO A 152 5.66 25.59 -10.39
C PRO A 152 5.06 26.11 -9.07
N TRP A 153 5.19 25.34 -7.98
CA TRP A 153 4.64 25.69 -6.66
C TRP A 153 5.67 26.24 -5.68
N CYS A 154 6.89 25.69 -5.68
CA CYS A 154 7.94 26.06 -4.72
C CYS A 154 9.30 26.39 -5.38
N GLY A 155 9.42 26.34 -6.71
CA GLY A 155 10.66 26.63 -7.43
C GLY A 155 11.77 25.58 -7.27
N THR A 156 11.51 24.46 -6.56
CA THR A 156 12.52 23.41 -6.40
C THR A 156 12.81 22.73 -7.74
N LYS A 157 14.09 22.68 -8.12
CA LYS A 157 14.56 21.90 -9.27
C LYS A 157 14.33 20.40 -9.06
N GLN A 158 13.97 19.69 -10.12
CA GLN A 158 13.74 18.25 -10.12
C GLN A 158 14.93 17.54 -10.73
N TYR A 159 15.31 16.43 -10.12
CA TYR A 159 16.46 15.63 -10.52
C TYR A 159 16.03 14.37 -11.25
N LYS A 160 16.92 13.85 -12.10
CA LYS A 160 16.66 12.62 -12.83
C LYS A 160 16.70 11.44 -11.86
N ILE A 161 15.67 10.61 -11.91
CA ILE A 161 15.59 9.37 -11.14
C ILE A 161 15.79 8.19 -12.08
N GLU A 162 16.58 7.22 -11.67
CA GLU A 162 16.74 5.92 -12.32
C GLU A 162 16.20 4.81 -11.42
N PHE A 163 15.51 3.86 -12.02
CA PHE A 163 14.95 2.71 -11.33
C PHE A 163 15.65 1.44 -11.78
N THR A 164 16.26 0.75 -10.83
CA THR A 164 16.86 -0.57 -11.00
C THR A 164 15.98 -1.59 -10.28
N LYS A 165 15.47 -2.57 -11.02
CA LYS A 165 14.61 -3.62 -10.46
C LYS A 165 15.37 -4.44 -9.40
N PRO A 166 14.69 -4.94 -8.34
CA PRO A 166 13.24 -4.85 -8.13
C PRO A 166 12.76 -3.58 -7.41
N THR A 167 13.59 -2.94 -6.59
CA THR A 167 13.15 -1.87 -5.66
C THR A 167 14.22 -0.81 -5.39
N ILE A 168 15.17 -0.59 -6.31
CA ILE A 168 16.27 0.35 -6.11
C ILE A 168 16.05 1.61 -6.95
N PHE A 169 16.20 2.77 -6.32
CA PHE A 169 15.97 4.08 -6.93
C PHE A 169 17.21 4.97 -6.69
N HIS A 170 17.72 5.60 -7.75
CA HIS A 170 18.85 6.53 -7.69
C HIS A 170 18.43 7.90 -8.21
N GLU A 171 18.72 8.95 -7.45
CA GLU A 171 18.53 10.35 -7.84
C GLU A 171 19.89 10.95 -8.24
N TYR A 172 19.98 11.49 -9.45
CA TYR A 172 21.20 12.11 -9.99
C TYR A 172 21.15 13.63 -9.84
N THR A 173 22.07 14.14 -9.03
CA THR A 173 22.24 15.58 -8.78
C THR A 173 23.04 16.26 -9.90
N GLU A 174 22.89 17.59 -10.03
CA GLU A 174 23.62 18.40 -11.03
C GLU A 174 25.15 18.34 -10.83
N GLU A 175 25.62 18.07 -9.61
CA GLU A 175 27.05 17.98 -9.25
C GLU A 175 27.70 16.63 -9.60
N GLY A 176 27.00 15.77 -10.36
CA GLY A 176 27.51 14.46 -10.78
C GLY A 176 27.44 13.37 -9.71
N GLY A 177 26.87 13.68 -8.53
CA GLY A 177 26.60 12.70 -7.48
C GLY A 177 25.31 11.91 -7.72
N SER A 178 25.35 10.61 -7.48
CA SER A 178 24.15 9.77 -7.40
C SER A 178 23.83 9.46 -5.94
N GLN A 179 22.56 9.67 -5.55
CA GLN A 179 22.07 9.35 -4.21
C GLN A 179 21.03 8.23 -4.31
N ARG A 180 21.23 7.15 -3.56
CA ARG A 180 20.19 6.13 -3.42
C ARG A 180 19.05 6.66 -2.56
N LEU A 181 17.83 6.60 -3.10
CA LEU A 181 16.62 6.94 -2.35
C LEU A 181 16.22 5.75 -1.46
N SER A 182 16.20 5.95 -0.14
CA SER A 182 15.68 4.97 0.80
C SER A 182 14.15 4.94 0.76
N ALA A 183 13.54 3.85 1.23
CA ALA A 183 12.09 3.75 1.33
C ALA A 183 11.49 4.86 2.21
N SER A 184 12.19 5.28 3.26
CA SER A 184 11.78 6.39 4.13
C SER A 184 11.76 7.71 3.39
N MET A 185 12.80 8.01 2.61
CA MET A 185 12.86 9.24 1.80
C MET A 185 11.76 9.27 0.74
N ILE A 186 11.47 8.13 0.11
CA ILE A 186 10.40 8.02 -0.87
C ILE A 186 9.04 8.23 -0.21
N ARG A 187 8.82 7.64 0.96
CA ARG A 187 7.58 7.78 1.71
C ARG A 187 7.33 9.23 2.13
N GLU A 188 8.34 9.92 2.63
CA GLU A 188 8.26 11.34 3.03
C GLU A 188 7.85 12.24 1.85
N ARG A 189 8.22 11.91 0.60
CA ARG A 189 7.79 12.66 -0.58
C ARG A 189 6.30 12.48 -0.93
N PHE A 190 5.67 11.42 -0.43
CA PHE A 190 4.25 11.11 -0.69
C PHE A 190 3.31 11.50 0.45
N GLU A 191 3.85 11.78 1.65
CA GLU A 191 3.09 12.25 2.83
C GLU A 191 2.96 13.79 2.83
#